data_AF-A0A819C155-F1
#
_entry.id   AF-A0A819C155-F1
#
_cell.length_a   1.000
_cell.length_b   1.000
_cell.length_c   1.000
_cell.angle_alpha   90.00
_cell.angle_beta   90.00
_cell.angle_gamma   90.00
#
_symmetry.space_group_name_H-M   'P 1'
#
loop_
_entity.id
_entity.type
_entity.pdbx_description
1 polymer ?
#
loop_
_entity_poly.entity_id
_entity_poly.type
_entity_poly.pdbx_seq_one_letter_code
_entity_poly.pdbx_strand_id
1 'polypeptide(L)'
;MSSTTITTQTTTSSLTVIQNLITQYTFTVIFIIGNFSNLANILVFLQKTLRLNASRYFLCFISIDRWLIIFGLCFCILFSINFPIWCQIDGSKDCTGAPNTFYPLFYTSYNLVITIGPFLIMILFSLLILRNLRQGHRRQVIATTQTNIARLSINVGQQFHRKDIQFIKLSFIQVCLYILFNAFYGYNATYAFITQSTIKTAEQTAFNSFLSTIGLNINYLYMAITFFSYTLVSSTFRKECFFNYQTNCIL
;
A
#
# COMPACT_ATOMS: atom_id res chain seq x y z
N MET A 1 -36.67 -5.75 39.59
CA MET A 1 -35.84 -5.17 38.50
C MET A 1 -34.80 -6.22 38.10
N SER A 2 -35.08 -7.08 37.13
CA SER A 2 -34.17 -8.16 36.66
C SER A 2 -34.61 -8.64 35.28
N SER A 3 -34.48 -7.76 34.27
CA SER A 3 -34.90 -8.10 32.90
C SER A 3 -34.02 -7.49 31.81
N THR A 4 -32.88 -6.89 32.14
CA THR A 4 -31.99 -6.22 31.15
C THR A 4 -30.74 -7.03 30.79
N THR A 5 -30.49 -8.18 31.42
CA THR A 5 -29.23 -8.93 31.27
C THR A 5 -29.22 -9.91 30.08
N ILE A 6 -30.38 -10.24 29.50
CA ILE A 6 -30.49 -11.32 28.49
C ILE A 6 -30.16 -10.82 27.07
N THR A 7 -30.39 -9.55 26.75
CA THR A 7 -30.24 -9.04 25.37
C THR A 7 -28.79 -8.74 24.97
N THR A 8 -27.92 -8.46 25.94
CA THR A 8 -26.52 -8.02 25.73
C THR A 8 -25.58 -9.18 25.35
N GLN A 9 -25.96 -10.42 25.67
CA GLN A 9 -25.14 -11.61 25.42
C GLN A 9 -25.27 -12.13 23.97
N THR A 10 -26.39 -11.82 23.31
CA THR A 10 -26.70 -12.27 21.94
C THR A 10 -26.00 -11.42 20.87
N THR A 11 -25.78 -10.14 21.14
CA THR A 11 -25.15 -9.21 20.19
C THR A 11 -23.64 -9.44 20.08
N THR A 12 -22.95 -9.60 21.20
CA THR A 12 -21.50 -9.86 21.26
C THR A 12 -21.10 -11.14 20.55
N SER A 13 -21.85 -12.23 20.76
CA SER A 13 -21.62 -13.52 20.08
C SER A 13 -21.79 -13.41 18.56
N SER A 14 -22.76 -12.64 18.08
CA SER A 14 -23.01 -12.45 16.65
C SER A 14 -21.86 -11.71 15.94
N LEU A 15 -21.31 -10.65 16.56
CA LEU A 15 -20.19 -9.90 15.98
C LEU A 15 -18.93 -10.77 15.88
N THR A 16 -18.61 -11.55 16.90
CA THR A 16 -17.45 -12.44 16.89
C THR A 16 -17.57 -13.52 15.81
N VAL A 17 -18.76 -14.10 15.61
CA VAL A 17 -19.00 -15.06 14.52
C VAL A 17 -18.77 -14.41 13.16
N ILE A 18 -19.32 -13.23 12.93
CA ILE A 18 -19.12 -12.49 11.66
C ILE A 18 -17.64 -12.15 11.46
N GLN A 19 -16.95 -11.69 12.50
CA GLN A 19 -15.53 -11.38 12.46
C GLN A 19 -14.70 -12.62 12.06
N ASN A 20 -15.00 -13.79 12.63
CA ASN A 20 -14.34 -15.04 12.30
C ASN A 20 -14.60 -15.44 10.84
N LEU A 21 -15.83 -15.31 10.35
CA LEU A 21 -16.15 -15.60 8.94
C LEU A 21 -15.40 -14.67 7.98
N ILE A 22 -15.37 -13.36 8.27
CA ILE A 22 -14.61 -12.39 7.46
C ILE A 22 -13.12 -12.74 7.47
N THR A 23 -12.56 -13.07 8.64
CA THR A 23 -11.13 -13.39 8.77
C THR A 23 -10.78 -14.71 8.09
N GLN A 24 -11.66 -15.71 8.14
CA GLN A 24 -11.35 -17.02 7.57
C GLN A 24 -11.46 -17.01 6.04
N TYR A 25 -12.54 -16.43 5.51
CA TYR A 25 -12.86 -16.51 4.09
C TYR A 25 -12.40 -15.28 3.32
N THR A 26 -12.75 -14.08 3.78
CA THR A 26 -12.46 -12.84 3.07
C THR A 26 -10.97 -12.52 3.09
N PHE A 27 -10.33 -12.61 4.27
CA PHE A 27 -8.90 -12.30 4.39
C PHE A 27 -8.03 -13.26 3.57
N THR A 28 -8.30 -14.58 3.63
CA THR A 28 -7.55 -15.57 2.84
C THR A 28 -7.62 -15.29 1.35
N VAL A 29 -8.82 -15.00 0.83
CA VAL A 29 -9.00 -14.66 -0.59
C VAL A 29 -8.28 -13.36 -0.95
N ILE A 30 -8.42 -12.31 -0.14
CA ILE A 30 -7.72 -11.03 -0.34
C ILE A 30 -6.22 -11.24 -0.32
N PHE A 31 -5.70 -12.05 0.60
CA PHE A 31 -4.28 -12.31 0.74
C PHE A 31 -3.72 -13.02 -0.50
N ILE A 32 -4.41 -14.06 -0.99
CA ILE A 32 -4.01 -14.77 -2.21
C ILE A 32 -4.00 -13.81 -3.40
N ILE A 33 -5.11 -13.09 -3.65
CA ILE A 33 -5.21 -12.13 -4.77
C ILE A 33 -4.17 -11.02 -4.62
N GLY A 34 -3.94 -10.50 -3.41
CA GLY A 34 -2.96 -9.47 -3.11
C GLY A 34 -1.53 -9.87 -3.48
N ASN A 35 -1.13 -11.09 -3.11
CA ASN A 35 0.18 -11.61 -3.49
C ASN A 35 0.31 -11.77 -5.02
N PHE A 36 -0.72 -12.30 -5.68
CA PHE A 36 -0.74 -12.39 -7.15
C PHE A 36 -0.67 -11.02 -7.83
N SER A 37 -1.44 -10.04 -7.36
CA SER A 37 -1.43 -8.65 -7.84
C SER A 37 -0.05 -8.01 -7.68
N ASN A 38 0.57 -8.16 -6.51
CA ASN A 38 1.92 -7.64 -6.26
C ASN A 38 2.96 -8.32 -7.16
N LEU A 39 2.90 -9.64 -7.33
CA LEU A 39 3.80 -10.37 -8.20
C LEU A 39 3.65 -9.93 -9.66
N ALA A 40 2.41 -9.78 -10.15
CA ALA A 40 2.14 -9.32 -11.50
C ALA A 40 2.66 -7.88 -11.73
N ASN A 41 2.45 -6.98 -10.76
CA ASN A 41 3.03 -5.64 -10.79
C ASN A 41 4.55 -5.69 -10.90
N ILE A 42 5.21 -6.48 -10.05
CA ILE A 42 6.67 -6.66 -10.08
C ILE A 42 7.11 -7.14 -11.47
N LEU A 43 6.50 -8.20 -12.00
CA LEU A 43 6.85 -8.75 -13.32
C LEU A 43 6.73 -7.70 -14.44
N VAL A 44 5.68 -6.89 -14.44
CA VAL A 44 5.53 -5.79 -15.41
C VAL A 44 6.65 -4.76 -15.22
N PHE A 45 6.92 -4.30 -14.01
CA PHE A 45 7.98 -3.31 -13.75
C PHE A 45 9.42 -3.85 -13.91
N LEU A 46 9.62 -5.17 -13.90
CA LEU A 46 10.90 -5.81 -14.21
C LEU A 46 11.23 -5.73 -15.71
N GLN A 47 10.25 -5.51 -16.59
CA GLN A 47 10.46 -5.49 -18.03
C GLN A 47 11.46 -4.40 -18.45
N LYS A 48 12.45 -4.81 -19.27
CA LYS A 48 13.56 -3.96 -19.72
C LYS A 48 13.08 -2.70 -20.45
N THR A 49 11.97 -2.79 -21.18
CA THR A 49 11.36 -1.69 -21.95
C THR A 49 10.95 -0.50 -21.07
N LEU A 50 10.50 -0.76 -19.85
CA LEU A 50 10.14 0.29 -18.88
C LEU A 50 11.40 0.89 -18.21
N ARG A 51 12.46 0.09 -18.03
CA ARG A 51 13.71 0.51 -17.37
C ARG A 51 14.63 1.33 -18.27
N LEU A 52 14.72 0.98 -19.56
CA LEU A 52 15.66 1.62 -20.51
C LEU A 52 15.31 3.08 -20.84
N ASN A 53 14.06 3.47 -20.63
CA ASN A 53 13.55 4.80 -20.99
C ASN A 53 13.59 5.80 -19.83
N ALA A 54 14.13 5.40 -18.69
CA ALA A 54 14.01 6.17 -17.47
C ALA A 54 15.17 7.14 -17.29
N SER A 55 14.86 8.40 -16.97
CA SER A 55 15.85 9.49 -16.88
C SER A 55 16.93 9.22 -15.81
N ARG A 56 18.03 10.00 -15.81
CA ARG A 56 19.08 9.95 -14.76
C ARG A 56 18.54 9.98 -13.31
N TYR A 57 17.38 10.60 -13.10
CA TYR A 57 16.73 10.64 -11.79
C TYR A 57 16.11 9.30 -11.39
N PHE A 58 15.62 8.49 -12.34
CA PHE A 58 15.13 7.14 -12.08
C PHE A 58 16.23 6.22 -11.55
N LEU A 59 17.46 6.36 -12.03
CA LEU A 59 18.61 5.62 -11.48
C LEU A 59 18.92 6.06 -10.05
N CYS A 60 18.81 7.36 -9.75
CA CYS A 60 18.93 7.87 -8.38
C CYS A 60 17.80 7.33 -7.49
N PHE A 61 16.56 7.29 -7.99
CA PHE A 61 15.41 6.71 -7.29
C PHE A 61 15.62 5.23 -7.00
N ILE A 62 16.06 4.42 -7.96
CA ILE A 62 16.40 3.00 -7.73
C ILE A 62 17.43 2.85 -6.59
N SER A 63 18.42 3.74 -6.50
CA SER A 63 19.43 3.71 -5.44
C SER A 63 18.83 3.98 -4.06
N ILE A 64 17.97 5.01 -3.95
CA ILE A 64 17.28 5.37 -2.70
C ILE A 64 16.26 4.29 -2.31
N ASP A 65 15.48 3.82 -3.28
CA ASP A 65 14.47 2.78 -3.10
C ASP A 65 15.09 1.49 -2.56
N ARG A 66 16.28 1.11 -3.05
CA ARG A 66 17.01 -0.07 -2.55
C ARG A 66 17.32 0.07 -1.06
N TRP A 67 17.83 1.22 -0.63
CA TRP A 67 18.11 1.45 0.79
C TRP A 67 16.83 1.49 1.62
N LEU A 68 15.78 2.15 1.13
CA LEU A 68 14.47 2.17 1.80
C LEU A 68 13.91 0.76 1.99
N ILE A 69 14.01 -0.11 0.97
CA ILE A 69 13.58 -1.52 1.06
C ILE A 69 14.41 -2.26 2.11
N ILE A 70 15.74 -2.11 2.09
CA ILE A 70 16.62 -2.79 3.07
C ILE A 70 16.29 -2.32 4.49
N PHE A 71 16.23 -1.00 4.73
CA PHE A 71 15.90 -0.46 6.04
C PHE A 71 14.49 -0.87 6.49
N GLY A 72 13.51 -0.84 5.59
CA GLY A 72 12.15 -1.27 5.86
C GLY A 72 12.07 -2.76 6.23
N LEU A 73 12.77 -3.63 5.51
CA LEU A 73 12.84 -5.06 5.80
C LEU A 73 13.53 -5.31 7.14
N CYS A 74 14.69 -4.68 7.38
CA CYS A 74 15.38 -4.77 8.67
C CYS A 74 14.47 -4.31 9.82
N PHE A 75 13.78 -3.18 9.64
CA PHE A 75 12.82 -2.66 10.62
C PHE A 75 11.68 -3.66 10.88
N CYS A 76 11.09 -4.25 9.82
CA CYS A 76 10.02 -5.24 9.95
C CYS A 76 10.50 -6.52 10.65
N ILE A 77 11.71 -7.00 10.36
CA ILE A 77 12.29 -8.18 11.00
C ILE A 77 12.58 -7.90 12.47
N LEU A 78 13.25 -6.78 12.77
CA LEU A 78 13.52 -6.36 14.14
C LEU A 78 12.22 -6.24 14.94
N PHE A 79 11.17 -5.67 14.33
CA PHE A 79 9.86 -5.60 14.95
C PHE A 79 9.25 -6.99 15.19
N SER A 80 9.29 -7.87 14.19
CA SER A 80 8.70 -9.22 14.26
C SER A 80 9.39 -10.10 15.30
N ILE A 81 10.69 -9.95 15.52
CA ILE A 81 11.44 -10.69 16.55
C ILE A 81 10.98 -10.32 17.97
N ASN A 82 10.49 -9.09 18.17
CA ASN A 82 9.99 -8.67 19.48
C ASN A 82 8.54 -9.13 19.74
N PHE A 83 7.80 -9.57 18.71
CA PHE A 83 6.42 -10.00 18.86
C PHE A 83 6.25 -11.17 19.85
N PRO A 84 7.06 -12.26 19.79
CA PRO A 84 6.96 -13.36 20.76
C PRO A 84 7.29 -12.98 22.20
N ILE A 85 8.09 -11.94 22.42
CA ILE A 85 8.53 -11.52 23.76
C ILE A 85 7.36 -10.89 24.55
N TRP A 86 6.42 -10.25 23.84
CA TRP A 86 5.36 -9.46 24.46
C TRP A 86 3.94 -10.00 24.22
N CYS A 87 3.79 -11.06 23.42
CA CYS A 87 2.51 -11.76 23.28
C CYS A 87 2.38 -12.81 24.38
N GLN A 88 1.23 -12.81 25.06
CA GLN A 88 0.84 -13.87 25.98
C GLN A 88 -0.29 -14.67 25.33
N ILE A 89 -0.23 -15.99 25.48
CA ILE A 89 -1.31 -16.87 25.06
C ILE A 89 -2.24 -17.00 26.26
N ASP A 90 -3.40 -16.35 26.20
CA ASP A 90 -4.43 -16.50 27.22
C ASP A 90 -5.09 -17.88 27.11
N GLY A 91 -5.76 -18.32 28.19
CA GLY A 91 -6.47 -19.62 28.25
C GLY A 91 -7.53 -19.84 27.16
N SER A 92 -7.93 -18.79 26.43
CA SER A 92 -8.79 -18.86 25.24
C SER A 92 -8.05 -19.22 23.94
N LYS A 93 -6.73 -19.45 23.99
CA LYS A 93 -5.81 -19.64 22.83
C LYS A 93 -5.64 -18.40 21.95
N ASP A 94 -6.08 -17.24 22.41
CA ASP A 94 -5.86 -15.97 21.71
C ASP A 94 -4.49 -15.40 22.09
N CYS A 95 -3.77 -14.84 21.10
CA CYS A 95 -2.54 -14.08 21.35
C CYS A 95 -2.94 -12.66 21.70
N THR A 96 -2.88 -12.32 22.97
CA THR A 96 -3.15 -10.98 23.46
C THR A 96 -1.83 -10.31 23.85
N GLY A 97 -1.75 -8.99 23.66
CA GLY A 97 -0.61 -8.24 24.17
C GLY A 97 -0.62 -8.28 25.70
N ALA A 98 0.52 -8.61 26.30
CA ALA A 98 0.63 -8.69 27.76
C ALA A 98 0.17 -7.37 28.43
N PRO A 99 -0.73 -7.42 29.42
CA PRO A 99 -1.22 -6.23 30.10
C PRO A 99 -0.07 -5.49 30.80
N ASN A 100 -0.16 -4.15 30.86
CA ASN A 100 0.85 -3.27 31.46
C ASN A 100 2.26 -3.34 30.85
N THR A 101 2.37 -3.75 29.58
CA THR A 101 3.65 -3.74 28.84
C THR A 101 3.74 -2.57 27.85
N PHE A 102 4.93 -2.34 27.31
CA PHE A 102 5.16 -1.36 26.24
C PHE A 102 4.61 -1.81 24.86
N TYR A 103 4.03 -3.00 24.77
CA TYR A 103 3.57 -3.58 23.51
C TYR A 103 2.57 -2.69 22.75
N PRO A 104 1.51 -2.13 23.37
CA PRO A 104 0.55 -1.31 22.63
C PRO A 104 1.17 -0.04 22.04
N LEU A 105 2.11 0.59 22.78
CA LEU A 105 2.85 1.75 22.31
C LEU A 105 3.73 1.38 21.12
N PHE A 106 4.46 0.27 21.22
CA PHE A 106 5.37 -0.20 20.19
C PHE A 106 4.62 -0.61 18.92
N TYR A 107 3.54 -1.37 19.06
CA TYR A 107 2.63 -1.77 17.98
C TYR A 107 2.02 -0.56 17.28
N THR A 108 1.56 0.43 18.03
CA THR A 108 0.96 1.64 17.44
C THR A 108 2.00 2.47 16.70
N SER A 109 3.21 2.62 17.28
CA SER A 109 4.32 3.31 16.64
C SER A 109 4.70 2.65 15.32
N TYR A 110 4.79 1.31 15.29
CA TYR A 110 5.02 0.56 14.06
C TYR A 110 3.94 0.81 13.02
N ASN A 111 2.66 0.71 13.40
CA ASN A 111 1.54 0.94 12.50
C ASN A 111 1.52 2.37 11.95
N LEU A 112 1.89 3.38 12.75
CA LEU A 112 2.05 4.76 12.29
C LEU A 112 3.21 4.90 11.30
N VAL A 113 4.37 4.29 11.58
CA VAL A 113 5.52 4.33 10.67
C VAL A 113 5.21 3.67 9.34
N ILE A 114 4.60 2.48 9.35
CA ILE A 114 4.24 1.79 8.09
C ILE A 114 3.10 2.51 7.36
N THR A 115 2.20 3.22 8.05
CA THR A 115 1.10 3.93 7.39
C THR A 115 1.57 5.28 6.84
N ILE A 116 2.23 6.10 7.66
CA ILE A 116 2.63 7.47 7.31
C ILE A 116 3.92 7.50 6.48
N GLY A 117 4.88 6.62 6.77
CA GLY A 117 6.19 6.61 6.12
C GLY A 117 6.11 6.49 4.59
N PRO A 118 5.51 5.41 4.05
CA PRO A 118 5.33 5.26 2.60
C PRO A 118 4.52 6.40 1.99
N PHE A 119 3.52 6.92 2.70
CA PHE A 119 2.73 8.06 2.22
C PHE A 119 3.57 9.32 2.02
N LEU A 120 4.39 9.70 3.00
CA LEU A 120 5.28 10.85 2.90
C LEU A 120 6.30 10.67 1.77
N ILE A 121 6.88 9.47 1.66
CA ILE A 121 7.84 9.14 0.59
C ILE A 121 7.16 9.27 -0.79
N MET A 122 5.95 8.71 -0.97
CA MET A 122 5.23 8.79 -2.23
C MET A 122 4.84 10.23 -2.60
N ILE A 123 4.46 11.07 -1.63
CA ILE A 123 4.19 12.50 -1.88
C ILE A 123 5.47 13.20 -2.33
N LEU A 124 6.57 13.04 -1.59
CA LEU A 124 7.85 13.66 -1.92
C LEU A 124 8.28 13.27 -3.33
N PHE A 125 8.19 11.98 -3.66
CA PHE A 125 8.53 11.48 -4.99
C PHE A 125 7.59 12.01 -6.08
N SER A 126 6.29 12.05 -5.83
CA SER A 126 5.31 12.63 -6.77
C SER A 126 5.60 14.11 -7.06
N LEU A 127 5.99 14.88 -6.04
CA LEU A 127 6.38 16.29 -6.18
C LEU A 127 7.70 16.45 -6.94
N LEU A 128 8.69 15.61 -6.67
CA LEU A 128 9.97 15.62 -7.38
C LEU A 128 9.80 15.29 -8.87
N ILE A 129 8.99 14.28 -9.19
CA ILE A 129 8.63 13.90 -10.56
C ILE A 129 7.93 15.07 -11.26
N LEU A 130 6.96 15.71 -10.61
CA LEU A 130 6.24 16.85 -11.17
C LEU A 130 7.17 18.04 -11.45
N ARG A 131 8.08 18.35 -10.53
CA ARG A 131 9.08 19.43 -10.70
C ARG A 131 9.99 19.12 -11.88
N ASN A 132 10.44 17.88 -12.02
CA ASN A 132 11.32 17.45 -13.11
C ASN A 132 10.62 17.60 -14.47
N LEU A 133 9.38 17.14 -14.59
CA LEU A 133 8.63 17.23 -15.85
C LEU A 133 8.38 18.68 -16.28
N ARG A 134 8.11 19.57 -15.32
CA ARG A 134 8.02 21.02 -15.59
C ARG A 134 9.34 21.59 -16.11
N GLN A 135 10.48 21.14 -15.58
CA GLN A 135 11.80 21.59 -16.05
C GLN A 135 12.16 21.01 -17.42
N GLY A 136 11.83 19.74 -17.68
CA GLY A 136 12.02 19.10 -18.98
C GLY A 136 11.25 19.81 -20.09
N HIS A 137 10.00 20.18 -19.83
CA HIS A 137 9.18 20.93 -20.79
C HIS A 137 9.80 22.29 -21.14
N ARG A 138 10.32 23.03 -20.16
CA ARG A 138 11.00 24.32 -20.40
C ARG A 138 12.24 24.18 -21.28
N ARG A 139 13.01 23.11 -21.12
CA ARG A 139 14.22 22.87 -21.93
C ARG A 139 13.90 22.49 -23.37
N GLN A 140 12.83 21.71 -23.59
CA GLN A 140 12.42 21.31 -24.94
C GLN A 140 11.87 22.49 -25.75
N VAL A 141 11.11 23.40 -25.13
CA VAL A 141 10.59 24.60 -25.81
C VAL A 141 11.73 25.48 -26.35
N ILE A 142 12.85 25.58 -25.64
CA ILE A 142 14.01 26.40 -26.05
C ILE A 142 14.79 25.77 -27.22
N ALA A 143 14.85 24.42 -27.30
CA ALA A 143 15.59 23.72 -28.35
C ALA A 143 14.84 23.64 -29.70
N THR A 144 13.55 23.97 -29.73
CA THR A 144 12.70 23.78 -30.93
C THR A 144 12.91 24.88 -31.99
N THR A 145 13.73 25.90 -31.70
CA THR A 145 13.94 27.05 -32.60
C THR A 145 14.93 26.79 -33.74
N GLN A 146 15.57 25.60 -33.85
CA GLN A 146 16.55 25.34 -34.90
C GLN A 146 16.41 23.97 -35.60
N THR A 147 16.03 24.02 -36.89
CA THR A 147 16.24 23.04 -38.01
C THR A 147 15.32 21.81 -38.16
N ASN A 148 15.14 21.37 -39.41
CA ASN A 148 14.26 20.26 -39.86
C ASN A 148 14.58 18.87 -39.26
N ILE A 149 15.78 18.66 -38.69
CA ILE A 149 16.14 17.46 -37.91
C ILE A 149 15.30 17.38 -36.62
N ALA A 150 14.75 18.51 -36.15
CA ALA A 150 13.85 18.57 -35.02
C ALA A 150 12.55 17.78 -35.23
N ARG A 151 12.05 17.58 -36.46
CA ARG A 151 10.75 16.88 -36.66
C ARG A 151 10.78 15.42 -36.24
N LEU A 152 11.89 14.71 -36.46
CA LEU A 152 12.03 13.31 -36.01
C LEU A 152 12.20 13.24 -34.48
N SER A 153 12.94 14.19 -33.88
CA SER A 153 13.12 14.25 -32.41
C SER A 153 11.85 14.68 -31.68
N ILE A 154 10.99 15.50 -32.31
CA ILE A 154 9.69 15.92 -31.77
C ILE A 154 8.76 14.73 -31.60
N ASN A 155 8.66 13.83 -32.58
CA ASN A 155 7.79 12.64 -32.49
C ASN A 155 8.24 11.69 -31.38
N VAL A 156 9.56 11.48 -31.26
CA VAL A 156 10.16 10.68 -30.20
C VAL A 156 9.94 11.33 -28.82
N GLY A 157 10.13 12.64 -28.72
CA GLY A 157 9.89 13.42 -27.49
C GLY A 157 8.43 13.41 -27.03
N GLN A 158 7.48 13.51 -27.97
CA GLN A 158 6.05 13.41 -27.66
C GLN A 158 5.65 12.03 -27.13
N GLN A 159 6.26 10.96 -27.64
CA GLN A 159 6.02 9.61 -27.14
C GLN A 159 6.51 9.44 -25.70
N PHE A 160 7.69 9.99 -25.37
CA PHE A 160 8.20 10.01 -23.99
C PHE A 160 7.28 10.79 -23.06
N HIS A 161 6.82 11.98 -23.48
CA HIS A 161 5.94 12.81 -22.67
C HIS A 161 4.61 12.11 -22.30
N ARG A 162 4.03 11.36 -23.24
CA ARG A 162 2.81 10.58 -22.97
C ARG A 162 3.04 9.48 -21.94
N LYS A 163 4.19 8.80 -21.97
CA LYS A 163 4.55 7.77 -20.98
C LYS A 163 4.75 8.38 -19.58
N ASP A 164 5.43 9.52 -19.50
CA ASP A 164 5.66 10.22 -18.23
C ASP A 164 4.36 10.66 -17.57
N ILE A 165 3.42 11.23 -18.34
CA ILE A 165 2.10 11.61 -17.83
C ILE A 165 1.35 10.38 -17.30
N GLN A 166 1.42 9.24 -18.00
CA GLN A 166 0.78 8.01 -17.52
C GLN A 166 1.41 7.49 -16.24
N PHE A 167 2.73 7.60 -16.10
CA PHE A 167 3.41 7.23 -14.86
C PHE A 167 2.99 8.11 -13.67
N ILE A 168 2.87 9.44 -13.87
CA ILE A 168 2.32 10.33 -12.84
C ILE A 168 0.89 9.91 -12.46
N LYS A 169 0.03 9.63 -13.45
CA LYS A 169 -1.36 9.21 -13.19
C LYS A 169 -1.40 7.93 -12.35
N LEU A 170 -0.54 6.96 -12.66
CA LEU A 170 -0.41 5.71 -11.89
C LEU A 170 0.06 5.98 -10.45
N SER A 171 1.11 6.80 -10.28
CA SER A 171 1.63 7.18 -8.95
C SER A 171 0.57 7.91 -8.13
N PHE A 172 -0.16 8.84 -8.73
CA PHE A 172 -1.22 9.59 -8.05
C PHE A 172 -2.35 8.67 -7.58
N ILE A 173 -2.81 7.77 -8.45
CA ILE A 173 -3.87 6.82 -8.09
C ILE A 173 -3.39 5.86 -7.00
N GLN A 174 -2.14 5.40 -7.06
CA GLN A 174 -1.55 4.60 -6.00
C GLN A 174 -1.57 5.32 -4.66
N VAL A 175 -1.18 6.61 -4.62
CA VAL A 175 -1.25 7.43 -3.41
C VAL A 175 -2.68 7.54 -2.89
N CYS A 176 -3.65 7.84 -3.75
CA CYS A 176 -5.06 7.94 -3.34
C CYS A 176 -5.60 6.62 -2.77
N LEU A 177 -5.34 5.50 -3.45
CA LEU A 177 -5.73 4.17 -2.97
C LEU A 177 -5.04 3.85 -1.66
N TYR A 178 -3.74 4.13 -1.56
CA TYR A 178 -2.99 3.87 -0.34
C TYR A 178 -3.60 4.60 0.85
N ILE A 179 -3.88 5.90 0.75
CA ILE A 179 -4.55 6.66 1.82
C ILE A 179 -5.90 6.04 2.15
N LEU A 180 -6.74 5.81 1.13
CA LEU A 180 -8.10 5.31 1.32
C LEU A 180 -8.14 3.98 2.08
N PHE A 181 -7.23 3.06 1.74
CA PHE A 181 -7.22 1.70 2.28
C PHE A 181 -6.32 1.55 3.54
N ASN A 182 -5.31 2.39 3.75
CA ASN A 182 -4.39 2.27 4.90
C ASN A 182 -4.76 3.20 6.06
N ALA A 183 -5.38 4.35 5.81
CA ALA A 183 -5.66 5.34 6.85
C ALA A 183 -6.59 4.80 7.95
N PHE A 184 -7.61 4.03 7.56
CA PHE A 184 -8.56 3.47 8.51
C PHE A 184 -7.90 2.50 9.51
N TYR A 185 -6.97 1.68 9.03
CA TYR A 185 -6.22 0.75 9.88
C TYR A 185 -5.30 1.49 10.87
N GLY A 186 -4.52 2.47 10.38
CA GLY A 186 -3.66 3.30 11.24
C GLY A 186 -4.45 4.12 12.26
N TYR A 187 -5.61 4.67 11.86
CA TYR A 187 -6.54 5.34 12.76
C TYR A 187 -7.00 4.41 13.89
N ASN A 188 -7.42 3.19 13.56
CA ASN A 188 -7.95 2.27 14.54
C ASN A 188 -6.88 1.78 15.54
N ALA A 189 -5.65 1.50 15.06
CA ALA A 189 -4.52 1.18 15.94
C ALA A 189 -4.23 2.34 16.92
N THR A 190 -4.26 3.58 16.42
CA THR A 190 -4.05 4.79 17.25
C THR A 190 -5.18 4.97 18.27
N TYR A 191 -6.42 4.78 17.86
CA TYR A 191 -7.58 4.84 18.74
C TYR A 191 -7.51 3.78 19.85
N ALA A 192 -7.14 2.55 19.51
CA ALA A 192 -6.99 1.46 20.47
C ALA A 192 -5.94 1.80 21.54
N PHE A 193 -4.82 2.41 21.16
CA PHE A 193 -3.78 2.86 22.07
C PHE A 193 -4.23 4.01 22.97
N ILE A 194 -4.81 5.08 22.40
CA ILE A 194 -5.27 6.24 23.18
C ILE A 194 -6.32 5.83 24.22
N THR A 195 -7.20 4.89 23.86
CA THR A 195 -8.29 4.43 24.71
C THR A 195 -7.94 3.20 25.55
N GLN A 196 -6.67 2.81 25.65
CA GLN A 196 -6.25 1.60 26.37
C GLN A 196 -6.52 1.68 27.88
N SER A 197 -6.46 2.88 28.47
CA SER A 197 -6.74 3.12 29.89
C SER A 197 -8.22 3.34 30.19
N THR A 198 -9.06 3.40 29.16
CA THR A 198 -10.51 3.64 29.32
C THR A 198 -11.21 2.31 29.57
N ILE A 199 -12.03 2.23 30.62
CA ILE A 199 -12.87 1.05 30.89
C ILE A 199 -13.92 0.96 29.77
N LYS A 200 -13.89 -0.15 29.02
CA LYS A 200 -14.81 -0.41 27.90
C LYS A 200 -15.82 -1.48 28.31
N THR A 201 -17.08 -1.31 27.87
CA THR A 201 -18.07 -2.38 28.02
C THR A 201 -17.73 -3.57 27.10
N ALA A 202 -18.27 -4.76 27.39
CA ALA A 202 -18.05 -5.94 26.55
C ALA A 202 -18.47 -5.69 25.08
N GLU A 203 -19.58 -4.98 24.87
CA GLU A 203 -20.05 -4.59 23.54
C GLU A 203 -19.08 -3.65 22.83
N GLN A 204 -18.54 -2.65 23.53
CA GLN A 204 -17.55 -1.73 22.97
C GLN A 204 -16.26 -2.46 22.60
N THR A 205 -15.80 -3.41 23.41
CA THR A 205 -14.62 -4.22 23.10
C THR A 205 -14.84 -5.10 21.87
N ALA A 206 -16.00 -5.76 21.78
CA ALA A 206 -16.37 -6.56 20.61
C ALA A 206 -16.46 -5.70 19.33
N PHE A 207 -17.09 -4.52 19.41
CA PHE A 207 -17.18 -3.59 18.30
C PHE A 207 -15.80 -3.07 17.85
N ASN A 208 -14.92 -2.71 18.80
CA ASN A 208 -13.57 -2.27 18.48
C ASN A 208 -12.73 -3.38 17.80
N SER A 209 -12.87 -4.62 18.27
CA SER A 209 -12.23 -5.79 17.65
C SER A 209 -12.73 -6.01 16.22
N PHE A 210 -14.04 -5.88 16.01
CA PHE A 210 -14.66 -5.97 14.69
C PHE A 210 -14.15 -4.89 13.74
N LEU A 211 -14.12 -3.61 14.16
CA LEU A 211 -13.56 -2.52 13.37
C LEU A 211 -12.06 -2.75 13.05
N SER A 212 -11.32 -3.36 13.98
CA SER A 212 -9.89 -3.66 13.78
C SER A 212 -9.72 -4.71 12.69
N THR A 213 -10.57 -5.73 12.70
CA THR A 213 -10.61 -6.75 11.66
C THR A 213 -11.01 -6.17 10.30
N ILE A 214 -12.02 -5.31 10.25
CA ILE A 214 -12.38 -4.60 9.01
C ILE A 214 -11.20 -3.78 8.50
N GLY A 215 -10.56 -3.01 9.37
CA GLY A 215 -9.43 -2.18 8.97
C GLY A 215 -8.25 -2.99 8.45
N LEU A 216 -7.97 -4.13 9.07
CA LEU A 216 -6.97 -5.07 8.56
C LEU A 216 -7.35 -5.60 7.17
N ASN A 217 -8.59 -6.04 6.98
CA ASN A 217 -9.04 -6.53 5.67
C ASN A 217 -8.97 -5.44 4.58
N ILE A 218 -9.40 -4.21 4.89
CA ILE A 218 -9.29 -3.07 3.98
C ILE A 218 -7.82 -2.77 3.66
N ASN A 219 -6.93 -2.85 4.67
CA ASN A 219 -5.49 -2.66 4.47
C ASN A 219 -4.91 -3.67 3.47
N TYR A 220 -5.25 -4.95 3.60
CA TYR A 220 -4.79 -5.98 2.66
C TYR A 220 -5.47 -5.89 1.29
N LEU A 221 -6.72 -5.40 1.24
CA LEU A 221 -7.45 -5.20 0.00
C LEU A 221 -6.75 -4.20 -0.93
N TYR A 222 -6.02 -3.22 -0.37
CA TYR A 222 -5.12 -2.35 -1.14
C TYR A 222 -4.16 -3.17 -2.03
N MET A 223 -3.50 -4.17 -1.46
CA MET A 223 -2.54 -5.00 -2.21
C MET A 223 -3.22 -5.71 -3.39
N ALA A 224 -4.43 -6.23 -3.17
CA ALA A 224 -5.22 -6.88 -4.22
C ALA A 224 -5.61 -5.91 -5.34
N ILE A 225 -6.02 -4.68 -5.01
CA ILE A 225 -6.60 -3.73 -5.97
C ILE A 225 -5.55 -2.98 -6.81
N THR A 226 -4.29 -2.86 -6.35
CA THR A 226 -3.24 -2.08 -7.04
C THR A 226 -3.03 -2.51 -8.50
N PHE A 227 -2.86 -3.80 -8.77
CA PHE A 227 -2.68 -4.32 -10.13
C PHE A 227 -3.85 -4.01 -11.06
N PHE A 228 -5.07 -4.25 -10.58
CA PHE A 228 -6.28 -3.96 -11.35
C PHE A 228 -6.41 -2.46 -11.64
N SER A 229 -6.09 -1.62 -10.65
CA SER A 229 -6.10 -0.17 -10.82
C SER A 229 -5.12 0.29 -11.89
N TYR A 230 -3.90 -0.25 -11.91
CA TYR A 230 -2.93 0.06 -12.96
C TYR A 230 -3.40 -0.40 -14.34
N THR A 231 -3.98 -1.60 -14.40
CA THR A 231 -4.54 -2.16 -15.64
C THR A 231 -5.69 -1.31 -16.17
N LEU A 232 -6.57 -0.79 -15.31
CA LEU A 232 -7.70 0.05 -15.73
C LEU A 232 -7.25 1.44 -16.20
N VAL A 233 -6.29 2.04 -15.50
CA VAL A 233 -5.90 3.45 -15.73
C VAL A 233 -4.91 3.59 -16.88
N SER A 234 -3.90 2.72 -16.96
CA SER A 234 -2.77 2.91 -17.88
C SER A 234 -2.87 2.00 -19.09
N SER A 235 -3.09 2.61 -20.26
CA SER A 235 -3.02 1.89 -21.53
C SER A 235 -1.62 1.37 -21.84
N THR A 236 -0.56 2.05 -21.38
CA THR A 236 0.81 1.52 -21.52
C THR A 236 1.00 0.29 -20.66
N PHE A 237 0.52 0.31 -19.40
CA PHE A 237 0.60 -0.86 -18.53
C PHE A 237 -0.12 -2.07 -19.15
N ARG A 238 -1.31 -1.88 -19.72
CA ARG A 238 -2.02 -2.94 -20.47
C ARG A 238 -1.23 -3.47 -21.65
N LYS A 239 -0.59 -2.59 -22.44
CA LYS A 239 0.21 -3.01 -23.60
C LYS A 239 1.41 -3.86 -23.18
N GLU A 240 2.13 -3.43 -22.15
CA GLU A 240 3.28 -4.16 -21.61
C GLU A 240 2.87 -5.49 -20.95
N CYS A 241 1.70 -5.53 -20.30
CA CYS A 241 1.17 -6.73 -19.66
C CYS A 241 0.65 -7.77 -20.66
N PHE A 242 -0.07 -7.37 -21.71
CA PHE A 242 -0.79 -8.30 -22.59
C PHE A 242 -0.20 -8.45 -24.01
N PHE A 243 0.47 -7.44 -24.56
CA PHE A 243 0.89 -7.43 -25.96
C PHE A 243 2.36 -7.74 -26.18
N ASN A 244 3.22 -7.56 -25.17
CA ASN A 244 4.67 -7.77 -25.35
C ASN A 244 5.08 -9.26 -25.43
N TYR A 245 4.12 -10.19 -25.29
CA TYR A 245 4.37 -11.62 -25.50
C TYR A 245 4.47 -12.00 -26.99
N GLN A 246 3.91 -11.21 -27.92
CA GLN A 246 3.91 -11.57 -29.35
C GLN A 246 5.19 -11.19 -30.09
N THR A 247 5.96 -10.20 -29.62
CA THR A 247 7.14 -9.70 -30.33
C THR A 247 8.44 -10.46 -30.05
N ASN A 248 8.47 -11.34 -29.04
CA ASN A 248 9.65 -12.15 -28.71
C ASN A 248 9.55 -13.62 -29.19
N CYS A 249 8.47 -14.01 -29.88
CA CYS A 249 8.35 -15.33 -30.53
C CYS A 249 8.74 -15.34 -32.01
N ILE A 250 9.30 -14.24 -32.54
CA ILE A 250 9.84 -14.15 -33.89
C ILE A 250 11.31 -13.81 -33.78
N LEU A 251 12.13 -14.78 -33.36
CA LEU A 251 13.58 -14.85 -33.58
C LEU A 251 14.04 -16.29 -33.37
#